data_AF-A0A6N8I0Y3-F1
#
_entry.id   AF-A0A6N8I0Y3-F1
#
_cell.length_a   1.000
_cell.length_b   1.000
_cell.length_c   1.000
_cell.angle_alpha   90.00
_cell.angle_beta   90.00
_cell.angle_gamma   90.00
#
_symmetry.space_group_name_H-M   'P 1'
#
loop_
_entity.id
_entity.type
_entity.pdbx_description
1 polymer ?
#
loop_
_entity_poly.entity_id
_entity_poly.type
_entity_poly.pdbx_seq_one_letter_code
_entity_poly.pdbx_strand_id
1 'polypeptide(L)'
;MDEIKQIYCGDSYTAFLSYCDLHGFKRMRDLMGCRFEELPELIHLSPMLLSRIKAICVLYFRKHPECLVGAKTKTKASSSNTEDLADRLLVVFQQNANKLIHISDLSKAIGKGVKRNDIIHVLEHQTWCKIVDNTTFFYAPKD
;
A
#
# COMPACT_ATOMS: atom_id res chain seq x y z
N MET A 1 -14.05 1.29 16.51
CA MET A 1 -13.54 2.34 15.62
C MET A 1 -14.56 2.55 14.54
N ASP A 2 -14.94 3.80 14.35
CA ASP A 2 -16.01 4.21 13.44
C ASP A 2 -15.64 3.93 11.98
N GLU A 3 -16.66 3.54 11.21
CA GLU A 3 -16.54 3.31 9.78
C GLU A 3 -16.48 4.65 9.03
N ILE A 4 -15.71 4.71 7.94
CA ILE A 4 -15.54 5.94 7.16
C ILE A 4 -16.90 6.46 6.67
N LYS A 5 -17.78 5.57 6.20
CA LYS A 5 -19.15 5.89 5.76
C LYS A 5 -20.07 6.47 6.86
N GLN A 6 -19.75 6.25 8.14
CA GLN A 6 -20.53 6.84 9.25
C GLN A 6 -20.09 8.27 9.55
N ILE A 7 -18.85 8.61 9.25
CA ILE A 7 -18.27 9.95 9.46
C ILE A 7 -18.47 10.84 8.23
N TYR A 8 -18.26 10.27 7.05
CA TYR A 8 -18.44 10.93 5.76
C TYR A 8 -19.75 10.46 5.15
N CYS A 9 -20.80 11.23 5.39
CA CYS A 9 -22.14 10.97 4.87
C CYS A 9 -22.62 12.13 3.99
N GLY A 10 -23.27 11.79 2.88
CA GLY A 10 -23.81 12.72 1.88
C GLY A 10 -23.17 12.59 0.50
N ASP A 11 -23.93 12.96 -0.54
CA ASP A 11 -23.58 12.77 -1.96
C ASP A 11 -22.26 13.41 -2.37
N SER A 12 -21.84 14.48 -1.67
CA SER A 12 -20.56 15.13 -1.91
C SER A 12 -19.38 14.21 -1.58
N TYR A 13 -19.53 13.23 -0.70
CA TYR A 13 -18.45 12.32 -0.32
C TYR A 13 -18.43 11.02 -1.12
N THR A 14 -19.38 10.80 -2.04
CA THR A 14 -19.49 9.54 -2.79
C THR A 14 -18.19 9.17 -3.51
N ALA A 15 -17.56 10.13 -4.20
CA ALA A 15 -16.28 9.90 -4.87
C ALA A 15 -15.15 9.50 -3.89
N PHE A 16 -15.13 10.11 -2.71
CA PHE A 16 -14.17 9.79 -1.66
C PHE A 16 -14.46 8.42 -1.03
N LEU A 17 -15.73 8.06 -0.81
CA LEU A 17 -16.14 6.77 -0.28
C LEU A 17 -15.85 5.64 -1.27
N SER A 18 -16.09 5.84 -2.56
CA SER A 18 -15.73 4.89 -3.61
C SER A 18 -14.22 4.68 -3.68
N TYR A 19 -13.43 5.75 -3.57
CA TYR A 19 -11.98 5.63 -3.46
C TYR A 19 -11.57 4.84 -2.21
N CYS A 20 -12.19 5.13 -1.06
CA CYS A 20 -11.91 4.40 0.17
C CYS A 20 -12.23 2.91 0.03
N ASP A 21 -13.36 2.56 -0.60
CA ASP A 21 -13.76 1.17 -0.80
C ASP A 21 -12.81 0.43 -1.74
N LEU A 22 -12.42 1.06 -2.87
CA LEU A 22 -11.45 0.52 -3.83
C LEU A 22 -10.07 0.26 -3.19
N HIS A 23 -9.64 1.13 -2.28
CA HIS A 23 -8.37 0.98 -1.56
C HIS A 23 -8.49 0.14 -0.28
N GLY A 24 -9.66 -0.41 0.03
CA GLY A 24 -9.92 -1.23 1.21
C GLY A 24 -9.95 -0.44 2.54
N PHE A 25 -10.03 0.88 2.48
CA PHE A 25 -10.22 1.74 3.65
C PHE A 25 -11.65 1.61 4.13
N LYS A 26 -11.84 0.93 5.26
CA LYS A 26 -13.17 0.74 5.87
C LYS A 26 -13.36 1.56 7.15
N ARG A 27 -12.27 1.83 7.87
CA ARG A 27 -12.29 2.51 9.17
C ARG A 27 -11.50 3.81 9.14
N MET A 28 -11.87 4.75 10.00
CA MET A 28 -11.17 6.05 10.11
C MET A 28 -9.66 5.92 10.33
N ARG A 29 -9.21 4.88 11.05
CA ARG A 29 -7.76 4.62 11.23
C ARG A 29 -7.05 4.29 9.93
N ASP A 30 -7.71 3.65 8.97
CA ASP A 30 -7.10 3.26 7.71
C ASP A 30 -6.74 4.50 6.86
N LEU A 31 -7.47 5.60 7.05
CA LEU A 31 -7.19 6.90 6.44
C LEU A 31 -5.87 7.54 6.91
N MET A 32 -5.25 7.03 7.98
CA MET A 32 -3.96 7.52 8.43
C MET A 32 -2.83 7.20 7.44
N GLY A 33 -3.01 6.14 6.62
CA GLY A 33 -2.12 5.81 5.51
C GLY A 33 -2.58 6.35 4.15
N CYS A 34 -3.70 7.08 4.10
CA CYS A 34 -4.24 7.63 2.87
C CYS A 34 -3.43 8.85 2.42
N ARG A 35 -3.01 8.86 1.14
CA ARG A 35 -2.28 9.98 0.55
C ARG A 35 -3.25 11.04 0.05
N PHE A 36 -3.66 11.91 0.96
CA PHE A 36 -4.62 12.98 0.64
C PHE A 36 -4.13 13.97 -0.42
N GLU A 37 -2.84 13.97 -0.72
CA GLU A 37 -2.24 14.84 -1.74
C GLU A 37 -2.51 14.35 -3.17
N GLU A 38 -2.69 13.04 -3.36
CA GLU A 38 -2.96 12.42 -4.67
C GLU A 38 -4.46 12.33 -4.99
N LEU A 39 -5.33 12.50 -3.99
CA LEU A 39 -6.79 12.50 -4.13
C LEU A 39 -7.37 13.48 -5.18
N PRO A 40 -6.92 14.75 -5.28
CA PRO A 40 -7.43 15.66 -6.31
C PRO A 40 -7.10 15.19 -7.73
N GLU A 41 -5.96 14.51 -7.93
CA GLU A 41 -5.56 13.97 -9.23
C GLU A 41 -6.29 12.66 -9.55
N LEU A 42 -6.51 11.80 -8.57
CA LEU A 42 -7.12 10.47 -8.77
C LEU A 42 -8.64 10.49 -8.93
N ILE A 43 -9.33 11.35 -8.20
CA ILE A 43 -10.81 11.36 -8.17
C ILE A 43 -11.43 12.73 -8.45
N HIS A 44 -10.65 13.65 -9.04
CA HIS A 44 -11.09 15.00 -9.40
C HIS A 44 -11.85 15.71 -8.28
N LEU A 45 -11.39 15.50 -7.03
CA LEU A 45 -12.00 16.11 -5.86
C LEU A 45 -11.79 17.62 -5.88
N SER A 46 -12.86 18.36 -5.61
CA SER A 46 -12.75 19.79 -5.41
C SER A 46 -11.85 20.10 -4.19
N PRO A 47 -10.96 21.10 -4.28
CA PRO A 47 -10.02 21.45 -3.20
C PRO A 47 -10.74 21.83 -1.89
N MET A 48 -11.94 22.38 -1.99
CA MET A 48 -12.81 22.70 -0.85
C MET A 48 -13.28 21.44 -0.12
N LEU A 49 -13.61 20.39 -0.86
CA LEU A 49 -14.05 19.11 -0.33
C LEU A 49 -12.87 18.35 0.29
N LEU A 50 -11.71 18.37 -0.36
CA LEU A 50 -10.47 17.80 0.19
C LEU A 50 -10.09 18.45 1.52
N SER A 51 -10.17 19.78 1.61
CA SER A 51 -9.89 20.52 2.85
C SER A 51 -10.84 20.11 3.97
N ARG A 52 -12.12 19.92 3.64
CA ARG A 52 -13.13 19.44 4.60
C ARG A 52 -12.85 18.01 5.05
N ILE A 53 -12.47 17.11 4.14
CA ILE A 53 -12.09 15.73 4.46
C ILE A 53 -10.91 15.70 5.43
N LYS A 54 -9.84 16.46 5.12
CA LYS A 54 -8.66 16.60 6.00
C LYS A 54 -9.04 17.15 7.37
N ALA A 55 -9.87 18.18 7.43
CA ALA A 55 -10.31 18.76 8.70
C ALA A 55 -11.07 17.75 9.58
N ILE A 56 -11.97 16.96 8.98
CA ILE A 56 -12.72 15.91 9.69
C ILE A 56 -11.78 14.82 10.19
N CYS A 57 -10.82 14.37 9.36
CA CYS A 57 -9.79 13.40 9.77
C CYS A 57 -9.00 13.92 10.97
N VAL A 58 -8.47 15.15 10.90
CA VAL A 58 -7.68 15.75 11.99
C VAL A 58 -8.52 15.86 13.26
N LEU A 59 -9.78 16.31 13.16
CA LEU A 59 -10.67 16.43 14.31
C LEU A 59 -10.96 15.07 14.94
N TYR A 60 -11.20 14.05 14.11
CA TYR A 60 -11.45 12.70 14.57
C TYR A 60 -10.23 12.11 15.27
N PHE A 61 -9.03 12.21 14.69
CA PHE A 61 -7.79 11.72 15.32
C PHE A 61 -7.42 12.49 16.59
N ARG A 62 -7.77 13.78 16.69
CA ARG A 62 -7.64 14.54 17.95
C ARG A 62 -8.59 14.05 19.04
N LYS A 63 -9.81 13.61 18.66
CA LYS A 63 -10.77 13.00 19.60
C LYS A 63 -10.42 11.56 19.96
N HIS A 64 -9.74 10.86 19.07
CA HIS A 64 -9.37 9.45 19.20
C HIS A 64 -7.84 9.25 19.12
N PRO A 65 -7.07 9.79 20.09
CA PRO A 65 -5.62 9.66 20.09
C PRO A 65 -5.17 8.19 20.19
N GLU A 66 -6.00 7.26 20.66
CA GLU A 66 -5.75 5.82 20.64
C GLU A 66 -5.55 5.27 19.22
N CYS A 67 -6.08 5.95 18.20
CA CYS A 67 -5.80 5.61 16.80
C CYS A 67 -4.34 5.88 16.44
N LEU A 68 -3.74 6.96 16.98
CA LEU A 68 -2.37 7.39 16.69
C LEU A 68 -1.33 6.55 17.45
N VAL A 69 -1.66 6.12 18.68
CA VAL A 69 -0.75 5.36 19.55
C VAL A 69 -0.70 3.87 19.18
N GLY A 70 -1.71 3.36 18.49
CA GLY A 70 -1.83 1.96 18.05
C GLY A 70 -1.12 1.58 16.74
N ALA A 71 -0.34 2.47 16.13
CA ALA A 71 0.37 2.24 14.86
C ALA A 71 1.52 1.19 14.95
N LYS A 72 1.46 0.25 15.90
CA LYS A 72 2.33 -0.93 15.96
C LYS A 72 1.64 -2.25 15.68
N THR A 73 0.33 -2.31 15.46
CA THR A 73 -0.29 -3.59 15.09
C THR A 73 -1.37 -3.48 14.02
N LYS A 74 -1.07 -4.12 12.89
CA LYS A 74 -2.00 -4.55 11.83
C LYS A 74 -2.59 -3.42 10.99
N THR A 75 -1.71 -2.74 10.25
CA THR A 75 -2.09 -2.07 9.01
C THR A 75 -2.15 -3.12 7.91
N LYS A 76 -3.34 -3.69 7.69
CA LYS A 76 -3.70 -4.23 6.37
C LYS A 76 -4.04 -3.01 5.49
N ALA A 77 -3.03 -2.30 5.04
CA ALA A 77 -3.15 -1.32 3.97
C ALA A 77 -1.83 -1.30 3.22
N SER A 78 -1.84 -1.93 2.04
CA SER A 78 -0.98 -1.72 0.86
C SER A 78 -0.91 -3.01 0.02
N SER A 79 -2.04 -3.67 -0.26
CA SER A 79 -2.00 -4.76 -1.24
C SER A 79 -1.64 -4.20 -2.63
N SER A 80 -2.01 -2.96 -2.96
CA SER A 80 -1.69 -2.34 -4.26
C SER A 80 -0.21 -2.00 -4.49
N ASN A 81 0.59 -1.75 -3.45
CA ASN A 81 2.03 -1.49 -3.61
C ASN A 81 2.85 -2.78 -3.52
N THR A 82 2.34 -3.78 -2.78
CA THR A 82 3.02 -5.07 -2.59
C THR A 82 2.71 -6.03 -3.75
N GLU A 83 1.49 -6.02 -4.28
CA GLU A 83 1.11 -6.76 -5.51
C GLU A 83 1.80 -6.15 -6.73
N ASP A 84 1.81 -4.82 -6.88
CA ASP A 84 2.61 -4.16 -7.95
C ASP A 84 4.09 -4.52 -7.85
N LEU A 85 4.66 -4.50 -6.63
CA LEU A 85 6.04 -4.91 -6.41
C LEU A 85 6.26 -6.39 -6.75
N ALA A 86 5.33 -7.28 -6.38
CA ALA A 86 5.41 -8.71 -6.68
C ALA A 86 5.33 -8.97 -8.20
N ASP A 87 4.42 -8.33 -8.92
CA ASP A 87 4.29 -8.41 -10.38
C ASP A 87 5.55 -7.90 -11.08
N ARG A 88 6.07 -6.75 -10.66
CA ARG A 88 7.30 -6.19 -11.22
C ARG A 88 8.52 -7.06 -10.93
N LEU A 89 8.61 -7.65 -9.75
CA LEU A 89 9.64 -8.63 -9.41
C LEU A 89 9.47 -9.89 -10.27
N LEU A 90 8.25 -10.41 -10.43
CA LEU A 90 7.95 -11.59 -11.23
C LEU A 90 8.45 -11.44 -12.67
N VAL A 91 8.21 -10.29 -13.31
CA VAL A 91 8.71 -9.99 -14.66
C VAL A 91 10.23 -10.06 -14.73
N VAL A 92 10.94 -9.49 -13.74
CA VAL A 92 12.41 -9.54 -13.68
C VAL A 92 12.91 -10.97 -13.49
N PHE A 93 12.24 -11.75 -12.65
CA PHE A 93 12.58 -13.16 -12.42
C PHE A 93 12.30 -14.02 -13.66
N GLN A 94 11.20 -13.78 -14.38
CA GLN A 94 10.90 -14.46 -15.64
C GLN A 94 11.93 -14.15 -16.72
N GLN A 95 12.36 -12.89 -16.85
CA GLN A 95 13.42 -12.48 -17.78
C GLN A 95 14.78 -13.09 -17.44
N ASN A 96 14.99 -13.46 -16.17
CA ASN A 96 16.24 -14.02 -15.65
C ASN A 96 16.05 -15.45 -15.11
N ALA A 97 15.07 -16.19 -15.63
CA ALA A 97 14.60 -17.46 -15.07
C ALA A 97 15.69 -18.53 -14.87
N ASN A 98 16.78 -18.48 -15.63
CA ASN A 98 17.90 -19.42 -15.56
C ASN A 98 19.11 -18.88 -14.77
N LYS A 99 18.96 -17.80 -14.01
CA LYS A 99 20.06 -17.17 -13.27
C LYS A 99 19.69 -16.87 -11.83
N LEU A 100 20.70 -16.93 -10.97
CA LEU A 100 20.62 -16.39 -9.62
C LEU A 100 20.56 -14.87 -9.70
N ILE A 101 19.55 -14.29 -9.04
CA ILE A 101 19.33 -12.85 -9.03
C ILE A 101 19.68 -12.33 -7.65
N HIS A 102 20.61 -11.37 -7.60
CA HIS A 102 20.98 -10.73 -6.35
C HIS A 102 19.98 -9.64 -5.96
N ILE A 103 19.83 -9.40 -4.65
CA ILE A 103 18.99 -8.32 -4.13
C ILE A 103 19.38 -6.93 -4.70
N SER A 104 20.66 -6.76 -5.03
CA SER A 104 21.18 -5.55 -5.67
C SER A 104 20.65 -5.36 -7.09
N ASP A 105 20.47 -6.45 -7.85
CA ASP A 105 19.88 -6.42 -9.19
C ASP A 105 18.37 -6.17 -9.12
N LEU A 106 17.68 -6.78 -8.16
CA LEU A 106 16.26 -6.51 -7.91
C LEU A 106 16.03 -5.05 -7.53
N SER A 107 16.82 -4.51 -6.62
CA SER A 107 16.73 -3.10 -6.21
C SER A 107 17.03 -2.13 -7.36
N LYS A 108 17.90 -2.51 -8.31
CA LYS A 108 18.16 -1.72 -9.52
C LYS A 108 17.00 -1.81 -10.52
N ALA A 109 16.46 -3.01 -10.74
CA ALA A 109 15.39 -3.26 -11.70
C ALA A 109 14.06 -2.61 -11.29
N ILE A 110 13.75 -2.58 -9.99
CA ILE A 110 12.53 -1.98 -9.45
C ILE A 110 12.63 -0.45 -9.28
N GLY A 111 13.83 0.11 -9.18
CA GLY A 111 14.07 1.56 -9.16
C GLY A 111 14.13 2.19 -7.76
N LYS A 112 14.52 3.49 -7.70
CA LYS A 112 14.72 4.24 -6.45
C LYS A 112 13.40 4.45 -5.70
N GLY A 113 13.21 3.72 -4.61
CA GLY A 113 12.08 3.89 -3.70
C GLY A 113 11.76 2.65 -2.86
N VAL A 114 12.13 1.46 -3.34
CA VAL A 114 11.84 0.20 -2.64
C VAL A 114 13.03 -0.22 -1.78
N LYS A 115 12.77 -0.47 -0.49
CA LYS A 115 13.80 -0.94 0.45
C LYS A 115 14.07 -2.42 0.24
N ARG A 116 15.33 -2.83 0.43
CA ARG A 116 15.74 -4.24 0.40
C ARG A 116 14.88 -5.14 1.29
N ASN A 117 14.51 -4.63 2.47
CA ASN A 117 13.69 -5.37 3.42
C ASN A 117 12.28 -5.65 2.90
N ASP A 118 11.67 -4.69 2.19
CA ASP A 118 10.37 -4.90 1.54
C ASP A 118 10.46 -5.96 0.44
N ILE A 119 11.51 -5.92 -0.39
CA ILE A 119 11.74 -6.93 -1.44
C ILE A 119 11.86 -8.33 -0.84
N ILE A 120 12.69 -8.50 0.20
CA ILE A 120 12.85 -9.79 0.91
C ILE A 120 11.49 -10.24 1.44
N HIS A 121 10.77 -9.34 2.12
CA HIS A 121 9.49 -9.67 2.71
C HIS A 121 8.45 -10.10 1.67
N VAL A 122 8.40 -9.46 0.50
CA VAL A 122 7.54 -9.90 -0.61
C VAL A 122 7.97 -11.29 -1.07
N LEU A 123 9.25 -11.48 -1.38
CA LEU A 123 9.78 -12.74 -1.92
C LEU A 123 9.59 -13.93 -0.97
N GLU A 124 9.68 -13.73 0.34
CA GLU A 124 9.40 -14.77 1.36
C GLU A 124 7.97 -15.30 1.29
N HIS A 125 7.01 -14.49 0.83
CA HIS A 125 5.60 -14.87 0.72
C HIS A 125 5.23 -15.41 -0.68
N GLN A 126 6.15 -15.40 -1.65
CA GLN A 126 5.88 -15.84 -3.01
C GLN A 126 6.28 -17.29 -3.26
N THR A 127 5.38 -18.05 -3.86
CA THR A 127 5.59 -19.48 -4.15
C THR A 127 6.47 -19.77 -5.36
N TRP A 128 6.71 -18.75 -6.21
CA TRP A 128 7.52 -18.84 -7.43
C TRP A 128 8.98 -18.37 -7.21
N CYS A 129 9.31 -17.90 -6.01
CA CYS A 129 10.66 -17.48 -5.63
C CYS A 129 11.26 -18.48 -4.64
N LYS A 130 12.52 -18.84 -4.84
CA LYS A 130 13.29 -19.64 -3.89
C LYS A 130 14.47 -18.82 -3.38
N ILE A 131 14.52 -18.63 -2.07
CA ILE A 131 15.62 -17.93 -1.39
C ILE A 131 16.76 -18.94 -1.20
N VAL A 132 17.93 -18.62 -1.76
CA VAL A 132 19.14 -19.43 -1.59
C VAL A 132 19.95 -18.86 -0.43
N ASP A 133 20.11 -17.53 -0.40
CA ASP A 133 20.80 -16.76 0.64
C ASP A 133 20.04 -15.46 0.92
N ASN A 134 20.37 -14.76 2.01
CA ASN A 134 19.81 -13.43 2.35
C ASN A 134 20.03 -12.35 1.27
N THR A 135 20.89 -12.63 0.28
CA THR A 135 21.22 -11.71 -0.81
C THR A 135 20.91 -12.26 -2.20
N THR A 136 20.49 -13.52 -2.31
CA THR A 136 20.47 -14.26 -3.58
C THR A 136 19.19 -15.09 -3.70
N PHE A 137 18.50 -14.89 -4.81
CA PHE A 137 17.19 -15.47 -5.09
C PHE A 137 17.18 -16.20 -6.42
N PHE A 138 16.34 -17.21 -6.54
CA PHE A 138 16.19 -18.01 -7.75
C PHE A 138 14.71 -18.10 -8.16
N TYR A 139 14.45 -18.03 -9.47
CA TYR A 139 13.11 -18.23 -10.01
C TYR A 139 12.79 -19.73 -10.05
N ALA A 140 11.81 -20.16 -9.25
CA ALA A 140 11.35 -21.53 -9.23
C ALA A 140 9.85 -21.54 -9.55
N PRO A 141 9.46 -21.55 -10.85
CA PRO A 141 8.05 -21.66 -11.20
C PRO A 141 7.53 -22.98 -10.63
N LYS A 142 6.46 -22.89 -9.85
CA LYS A 142 5.79 -24.07 -9.32
C LYS A 142 4.96 -24.63 -10.47
N ASP A 143 5.38 -25.80 -10.96
CA ASP A 143 4.63 -26.66 -11.88
C ASP A 143 3.27 -27.04 -11.28
#